data_AF-A0A661UQF4-F1
#
_entry.id   AF-A0A661UQF4-F1
#
_cell.length_a   1.000
_cell.length_b   1.000
_cell.length_c   1.000
_cell.angle_alpha   90.00
_cell.angle_beta   90.00
_cell.angle_gamma   90.00
#
_symmetry.space_group_name_H-M   'P 1'
#
loop_
_entity.id
_entity.type
_entity.pdbx_description
1 polymer ?
#
loop_
_entity_poly.entity_id
_entity_poly.type
_entity_poly.pdbx_seq_one_letter_code
_entity_poly.pdbx_strand_id
1 'polypeptide(L)'
;MVLIVTANGEVSVEQKSMQVEYDITTGSVNNLTSDINTTSLIINITAPDNGELKIIIPRMIVDSEYNEEDDIFYIIIDGEEIDFKETITKDFRTLEIPYVKGSKQIEIIGTTSINSLETIDEDLALAIMIST
;
A
#
# COMPACT_ATOMS: atom_id res chain seq x y z
N MET A 1 -9.73 15.73 15.78
CA MET A 1 -10.37 14.71 16.65
C MET A 1 -11.46 15.38 17.47
N VAL A 2 -12.73 15.05 17.24
CA VAL A 2 -13.86 15.54 18.04
C VAL A 2 -14.60 14.31 18.54
N LEU A 3 -14.81 14.24 19.85
CA LEU A 3 -15.51 13.16 20.51
C LEU A 3 -16.92 13.66 20.86
N ILE A 4 -17.96 13.02 20.34
CA ILE A 4 -19.33 13.23 20.81
C ILE A 4 -19.69 12.00 21.64
N VAL A 5 -19.80 12.20 22.95
CA VAL A 5 -20.26 11.17 23.89
C VAL A 5 -21.74 11.39 24.12
N THR A 6 -22.57 10.40 23.77
CA THR A 6 -23.98 10.39 24.19
C THR A 6 -24.10 9.47 25.39
N ALA A 7 -24.72 9.99 26.46
CA ALA A 7 -24.93 9.26 27.70
C ALA A 7 -25.59 7.91 27.40
N ASN A 8 -24.90 6.81 27.77
CA ASN A 8 -25.25 5.38 27.69
C ASN A 8 -24.66 4.55 26.52
N GLY A 9 -23.79 5.08 25.66
CA GLY A 9 -23.22 4.31 24.54
C GLY A 9 -21.79 3.82 24.78
N GLU A 10 -21.52 2.54 24.54
CA GLU A 10 -20.16 2.04 24.35
C GLU A 10 -19.49 2.83 23.20
N VAL A 11 -18.27 3.28 23.44
CA VAL A 11 -17.42 3.92 22.44
C VAL A 11 -16.41 2.86 21.99
N SER A 12 -16.68 2.18 20.88
CA SER A 12 -15.64 1.43 20.18
C SER A 12 -15.04 2.33 19.11
N VAL A 13 -13.80 2.76 19.35
CA VAL A 13 -12.95 3.35 18.32
C VAL A 13 -11.73 2.44 18.23
N GLU A 14 -11.92 1.22 17.74
CA GLU A 14 -10.79 0.37 17.36
C GLU A 14 -10.18 0.89 16.05
N GLN A 15 -9.48 2.01 16.13
CA GLN A 15 -8.55 2.42 15.08
C GLN A 15 -7.36 1.46 15.14
N LYS A 16 -7.42 0.39 14.35
CA LYS A 16 -6.25 -0.46 14.12
C LYS A 16 -5.34 0.24 13.12
N SER A 17 -4.13 0.55 13.57
CA SER A 17 -3.07 1.08 12.73
C SER A 17 -2.19 -0.07 12.22
N MET A 18 -1.78 -0.01 10.96
CA MET A 18 -0.89 -0.99 10.33
C MET A 18 0.26 -0.28 9.64
N GLN A 19 1.44 -0.87 9.66
CA GLN A 19 2.64 -0.28 9.06
C GLN A 19 2.95 -0.93 7.71
N VAL A 20 3.37 -0.11 6.76
CA VAL A 20 3.94 -0.53 5.47
C VAL A 20 5.41 -0.17 5.49
N GLU A 21 6.26 -1.19 5.52
CA GLU A 21 7.71 -1.05 5.43
C GLU A 21 8.14 -1.15 3.97
N TYR A 22 9.13 -0.35 3.58
CA TYR A 22 9.74 -0.44 2.27
C TYR A 22 11.23 -0.11 2.30
N ASP A 23 11.92 -0.50 1.24
CA ASP A 23 13.31 -0.17 0.95
C ASP A 23 13.43 0.19 -0.53
N ILE A 24 14.13 1.28 -0.84
CA ILE A 24 14.29 1.78 -2.20
C ILE A 24 15.77 1.97 -2.52
N THR A 25 16.27 1.31 -3.57
CA THR A 25 17.72 1.28 -3.82
C THR A 25 18.30 2.62 -4.28
N THR A 26 17.54 3.38 -5.08
CA THR A 26 17.96 4.70 -5.58
C THR A 26 16.78 5.65 -5.68
N GLY A 27 16.88 6.81 -5.05
CA GLY A 27 15.81 7.79 -5.04
C GLY A 27 15.04 7.80 -3.73
N SER A 28 13.76 8.14 -3.78
CA SER A 28 12.90 8.24 -2.60
C SER A 28 11.47 7.88 -2.95
N VAL A 29 10.73 7.38 -1.95
CA VAL A 29 9.27 7.34 -2.01
C VAL A 29 8.74 8.68 -1.50
N ASN A 30 7.93 9.34 -2.30
CA ASN A 30 7.40 10.68 -2.00
C ASN A 30 6.09 10.59 -1.21
N ASN A 31 5.23 9.63 -1.54
CA ASN A 31 3.95 9.40 -0.87
C ASN A 31 3.37 8.02 -1.23
N LEU A 32 2.63 7.43 -0.29
CA LEU A 32 1.78 6.26 -0.51
C LEU A 32 0.31 6.63 -0.30
N THR A 33 -0.58 6.15 -1.16
CA THR A 33 -2.02 6.43 -1.07
C THR A 33 -2.81 5.22 -1.57
N SER A 34 -3.82 4.79 -0.81
CA SER A 34 -4.78 3.81 -1.32
C SER A 34 -5.84 4.53 -2.15
N ASP A 35 -6.17 3.97 -3.31
CA ASP A 35 -7.32 4.36 -4.11
C ASP A 35 -8.37 3.25 -4.07
N ILE A 36 -9.48 3.55 -3.41
CA ILE A 36 -10.62 2.63 -3.23
C ILE A 36 -11.40 2.42 -4.54
N ASN A 37 -11.31 3.34 -5.50
CA ASN A 37 -12.07 3.24 -6.74
C ASN A 37 -11.45 2.23 -7.70
N THR A 38 -10.11 2.16 -7.69
CA THR A 38 -9.31 1.23 -8.48
C THR A 38 -8.85 0.02 -7.67
N THR A 39 -9.07 0.02 -6.35
CA THR A 39 -8.59 -1.03 -5.44
C THR A 39 -7.07 -1.21 -5.55
N SER A 40 -6.37 -0.09 -5.47
CA SER A 40 -4.93 -0.03 -5.68
C SER A 40 -4.18 0.75 -4.59
N LEU A 41 -2.90 0.45 -4.46
CA LEU A 41 -1.94 1.25 -3.71
C LEU A 41 -1.08 2.04 -4.70
N ILE A 42 -1.21 3.36 -4.65
CA ILE A 42 -0.46 4.31 -5.48
C ILE A 42 0.76 4.79 -4.69
N ILE A 43 1.94 4.61 -5.29
CA ILE A 43 3.24 4.98 -4.71
C ILE A 43 3.89 5.98 -5.66
N ASN A 44 3.99 7.23 -5.24
CA ASN A 44 4.71 8.24 -6.00
C ASN A 44 6.18 8.22 -5.59
N ILE A 45 7.10 8.15 -6.55
CA ILE A 45 8.54 8.04 -6.31
C ILE A 45 9.33 9.13 -7.05
N THR A 46 10.54 9.36 -6.59
CA THR A 46 11.57 10.11 -7.32
C THR A 46 12.69 9.15 -7.68
N ALA A 47 12.83 8.79 -8.96
CA ALA A 47 13.85 7.85 -9.44
C ALA A 47 14.97 8.57 -10.23
N PRO A 48 16.09 8.99 -9.58
CA PRO A 48 17.21 9.64 -10.28
C PRO A 48 18.03 8.66 -11.14
N ASP A 49 17.94 7.36 -10.86
CA ASP A 49 18.57 6.25 -11.57
C ASP A 49 17.64 5.01 -11.56
N ASN A 50 18.04 3.97 -12.28
CA ASN A 50 17.38 2.66 -12.22
C ASN A 50 17.54 2.04 -10.82
N GLY A 51 16.51 1.35 -10.36
CA GLY A 51 16.53 0.73 -9.04
C GLY A 51 15.42 -0.28 -8.82
N GLU A 52 15.22 -0.64 -7.57
CA GLU A 52 14.21 -1.57 -7.11
C GLU A 52 13.53 -1.03 -5.85
N LEU A 53 12.20 -1.14 -5.81
CA LEU A 53 11.40 -0.89 -4.63
C LEU A 53 11.03 -2.25 -4.04
N LYS A 54 11.47 -2.51 -2.81
CA LYS A 54 10.99 -3.63 -2.01
C LYS A 54 9.96 -3.11 -1.02
N ILE A 55 8.76 -3.68 -1.02
CA ILE A 55 7.67 -3.25 -0.14
C ILE A 55 7.01 -4.44 0.55
N ILE A 56 6.77 -4.32 1.86
CA ILE A 56 6.10 -5.33 2.68
C ILE A 56 4.71 -4.81 3.03
N ILE A 57 3.69 -5.43 2.46
CA ILE A 57 2.32 -4.98 2.54
C ILE A 57 1.52 -5.95 3.42
N PRO A 58 1.01 -5.53 4.58
CA PRO A 58 -0.05 -6.25 5.24
C PRO A 58 -1.21 -6.50 4.27
N ARG A 59 -1.68 -7.75 4.14
CA ARG A 59 -2.80 -8.11 3.25
C ARG A 59 -4.06 -7.28 3.50
N MET A 60 -4.27 -6.87 4.75
CA MET A 60 -5.39 -6.02 5.13
C MET A 60 -5.35 -4.63 4.47
N ILE A 61 -4.21 -4.17 3.91
CA ILE A 61 -4.05 -2.87 3.24
C ILE A 61 -4.44 -2.93 1.77
N VAL A 62 -3.85 -3.88 1.05
CA VAL A 62 -4.21 -4.24 -0.31
C VAL A 62 -3.90 -5.73 -0.47
N ASP A 63 -4.84 -6.48 -1.03
CA ASP A 63 -4.64 -7.89 -1.36
C ASP A 63 -5.20 -8.20 -2.74
N SER A 64 -4.70 -9.28 -3.33
CA SER A 64 -5.23 -9.86 -4.56
C SER A 64 -5.59 -11.31 -4.29
N GLU A 65 -6.89 -11.58 -4.30
CA GLU A 65 -7.48 -12.89 -4.06
C GLU A 65 -8.60 -13.16 -5.06
N TYR A 66 -8.71 -14.41 -5.51
CA TYR A 66 -9.80 -14.90 -6.35
C TYR A 66 -10.28 -16.27 -5.81
N ASN A 67 -11.59 -16.39 -5.53
CA ASN A 67 -12.19 -17.59 -4.93
C ASN A 67 -11.50 -18.06 -3.63
N GLU A 68 -11.15 -17.13 -2.73
CA GLU A 68 -10.48 -17.42 -1.45
C GLU A 68 -9.04 -17.98 -1.59
N GLU A 69 -8.46 -17.93 -2.79
CA GLU A 69 -7.07 -18.25 -3.06
C GLU A 69 -6.29 -17.00 -3.49
N ASP A 70 -4.98 -17.01 -3.22
CA ASP A 70 -4.09 -15.92 -3.62
C ASP A 70 -4.03 -15.80 -5.14
N ASP A 71 -4.29 -14.59 -5.63
CA ASP A 71 -4.12 -14.21 -7.03
C ASP A 71 -2.97 -13.20 -7.16
N ILE A 72 -2.47 -12.99 -8.36
CA ILE A 72 -1.37 -12.07 -8.62
C ILE A 72 -1.85 -10.61 -8.58
N PHE A 73 -0.97 -9.69 -8.18
CA PHE A 73 -1.20 -8.26 -8.39
C PHE A 73 -0.90 -7.87 -9.84
N TYR A 74 -1.51 -6.78 -10.30
CA TYR A 74 -1.01 -6.06 -11.48
C TYR A 74 -0.17 -4.88 -11.00
N ILE A 75 1.05 -4.75 -11.53
CA ILE A 75 1.94 -3.64 -11.21
C ILE A 75 2.09 -2.76 -12.44
N ILE A 76 1.76 -1.48 -12.28
CA ILE A 76 1.85 -0.49 -13.34
C ILE A 76 2.87 0.57 -12.95
N ILE A 77 3.81 0.89 -13.84
CA ILE A 77 4.74 2.01 -13.70
C ILE A 77 4.47 3.02 -14.81
N ASP A 78 4.10 4.24 -14.42
CA ASP A 78 3.78 5.34 -15.34
C ASP A 78 2.80 4.96 -16.49
N GLY A 79 1.87 4.05 -16.20
CA GLY A 79 0.84 3.58 -17.15
C GLY A 79 1.19 2.32 -17.93
N GLU A 80 2.36 1.73 -17.71
CA GLU A 80 2.78 0.47 -18.33
C GLU A 80 2.88 -0.67 -17.31
N GLU A 81 2.35 -1.84 -17.64
CA GLU A 81 2.45 -3.04 -16.81
C GLU A 81 3.88 -3.58 -16.81
N ILE A 82 4.36 -4.03 -15.65
CA ILE A 82 5.71 -4.57 -15.48
C ILE A 82 5.70 -5.92 -14.75
N ASP A 83 6.76 -6.69 -14.95
CA ASP A 83 7.05 -7.90 -14.17
C ASP A 83 7.69 -7.54 -12.82
N PHE A 84 7.32 -8.28 -11.78
CA PHE A 84 7.82 -8.13 -10.42
C PHE A 84 8.04 -9.51 -9.78
N LYS A 85 8.67 -9.53 -8.60
CA LYS A 85 8.71 -10.73 -7.77
C LYS A 85 7.83 -10.56 -6.55
N GLU A 86 7.23 -11.67 -6.15
CA GLU A 86 6.37 -11.72 -4.99
C GLU A 86 6.77 -12.84 -4.04
N THR A 87 6.74 -12.54 -2.74
CA THR A 87 6.74 -13.54 -1.67
C THR A 87 5.46 -13.38 -0.86
N ILE A 88 4.71 -14.47 -0.76
CA ILE A 88 3.41 -14.50 -0.08
C ILE A 88 3.54 -15.19 1.27
N THR A 89 2.98 -14.55 2.30
CA THR A 89 2.77 -15.16 3.61
C THR A 89 1.30 -15.03 4.00
N LYS A 90 0.94 -15.62 5.14
CA LYS A 90 -0.42 -15.53 5.68
C LYS A 90 -0.87 -14.09 5.93
N ASP A 91 0.03 -13.22 6.38
CA ASP A 91 -0.33 -11.88 6.87
C ASP A 91 0.18 -10.76 5.94
N PHE A 92 1.16 -11.06 5.08
CA PHE A 92 1.85 -10.06 4.25
C PHE A 92 2.09 -10.54 2.81
N ARG A 93 2.10 -9.57 1.89
CA ARG A 93 2.59 -9.66 0.52
C ARG A 93 3.89 -8.84 0.43
N THR A 94 5.00 -9.45 0.03
CA THR A 94 6.27 -8.74 -0.18
C THR A 94 6.56 -8.66 -1.67
N LEU A 95 6.69 -7.45 -2.20
CA LEU A 95 6.92 -7.20 -3.62
C LEU A 95 8.33 -6.62 -3.83
N GLU A 96 9.03 -7.10 -4.86
CA GLU A 96 10.27 -6.51 -5.39
C GLU A 96 9.98 -6.00 -6.80
N ILE A 97 9.92 -4.68 -6.95
CA ILE A 97 9.44 -3.97 -8.13
C ILE A 97 10.60 -3.19 -8.76
N PRO A 98 11.13 -3.61 -9.92
CA PRO A 98 12.14 -2.85 -10.63
C PRO A 98 11.54 -1.59 -11.24
N TYR A 99 12.28 -0.48 -11.22
CA TYR A 99 11.93 0.74 -11.91
C TYR A 99 13.13 1.32 -12.66
N VAL A 100 12.85 2.21 -13.61
CA VAL A 100 13.88 2.87 -14.41
C VAL A 100 14.04 4.33 -14.00
N LYS A 101 15.16 4.92 -14.37
CA LYS A 101 15.40 6.34 -14.21
C LYS A 101 14.25 7.16 -14.78
N GLY A 102 13.73 8.07 -13.96
CA GLY A 102 12.64 8.97 -14.33
C GLY A 102 11.24 8.41 -14.09
N SER A 103 11.10 7.17 -13.62
CA SER A 103 9.82 6.63 -13.14
C SER A 103 9.25 7.52 -12.03
N LYS A 104 7.92 7.75 -12.05
CA LYS A 104 7.26 8.70 -11.14
C LYS A 104 6.19 8.07 -10.28
N GLN A 105 5.50 7.07 -10.80
CA GLN A 105 4.40 6.43 -10.11
C GLN A 105 4.45 4.92 -10.32
N ILE A 106 4.30 4.19 -9.22
CA ILE A 106 4.06 2.76 -9.18
C ILE A 106 2.63 2.58 -8.66
N GLU A 107 1.83 1.76 -9.32
CA GLU A 107 0.49 1.40 -8.88
C GLU A 107 0.41 -0.13 -8.72
N ILE A 108 -0.03 -0.56 -7.54
CA ILE A 108 -0.22 -1.97 -7.18
C ILE A 108 -1.71 -2.23 -7.13
N ILE A 109 -2.26 -2.96 -8.08
CA ILE A 109 -3.70 -3.18 -8.23
C ILE A 109 -4.04 -4.59 -7.77
N GLY A 110 -4.95 -4.68 -6.79
CA GLY A 110 -5.46 -5.93 -6.23
C GLY A 110 -6.98 -6.07 -6.38
N THR A 111 -7.58 -6.90 -5.52
CA THR A 111 -9.02 -7.14 -5.45
C THR A 111 -9.66 -6.60 -4.16
N THR A 112 -8.86 -6.23 -3.16
CA THR A 112 -9.31 -5.52 -1.95
C THR A 112 -8.32 -4.45 -1.51
N SER A 113 -8.78 -3.33 -0.93
CA SER A 113 -7.92 -2.29 -0.37
C SER A 113 -8.59 -1.50 0.78
N ILE A 114 -7.80 -0.69 1.49
CA ILE A 114 -8.28 0.13 2.62
C ILE A 114 -8.62 1.55 2.22
N ASN A 115 -9.31 2.24 3.13
CA ASN A 115 -9.83 3.59 2.88
C ASN A 115 -8.81 4.72 3.09
N SER A 116 -7.78 4.54 3.93
CA SER A 116 -6.86 5.65 4.28
C SER A 116 -5.46 5.20 4.66
N LEU A 117 -4.45 5.86 4.09
CA LEU A 117 -3.03 5.78 4.50
C LEU A 117 -2.49 7.19 4.78
N GLU A 118 -1.59 7.28 5.75
CA GLU A 118 -0.82 8.48 6.07
C GLU A 118 0.68 8.14 6.05
N THR A 119 1.48 8.95 5.36
CA THR A 119 2.94 8.83 5.38
C THR A 119 3.46 9.49 6.65
N ILE A 120 4.20 8.75 7.48
CA ILE A 120 4.72 9.23 8.76
C ILE A 120 6.24 9.42 8.76
N ASP A 121 6.93 8.79 7.81
CA ASP A 121 8.37 8.95 7.55
C ASP A 121 8.70 8.59 6.09
N GLU A 122 9.88 8.97 5.59
CA GLU A 122 10.37 8.67 4.23
C GLU A 122 10.63 7.18 3.97
N ASP A 123 10.51 6.32 4.98
CA ASP A 123 10.69 4.86 4.91
C ASP A 123 9.48 4.07 5.46
N LEU A 124 8.42 4.75 5.94
CA LEU A 124 7.30 4.11 6.61
C LEU A 124 5.97 4.85 6.42
N ALA A 125 4.93 4.10 6.06
CA ALA A 125 3.56 4.58 6.04
C ALA A 125 2.67 3.84 7.05
N LEU A 126 1.63 4.52 7.52
CA LEU A 126 0.61 4.00 8.41
C LEU A 126 -0.75 3.94 7.71
N ALA A 127 -1.31 2.75 7.68
CA ALA A 127 -2.65 2.45 7.22
C ALA A 127 -3.65 2.50 8.39
N ILE A 128 -4.83 3.06 8.15
CA ILE A 128 -5.90 3.14 9.14
C ILE A 128 -7.19 2.54 8.56
N MET A 129 -7.73 1.56 9.26
CA MET A 129 -9.08 1.05 9.00
C MET A 129 -10.10 2.00 9.64
N ILE A 130 -10.94 2.60 8.81
CA ILE A 130 -12.06 3.42 9.26
C ILE A 130 -13.33 2.58 9.10
N SER A 131 -13.83 2.04 10.20
CA SER A 131 -15.17 1.45 10.26
C SER A 131 -16.18 2.59 10.17
N THR A 132 -16.77 2.79 8.98
CA THR A 132 -17.89 3.73 8.77
C THR A 132 -19.22 3.11 9.15
#